data_AF-A0A0D3RIU5-F1
#
_entry.id   AF-A0A0D3RIU5-F1
#
_cell.length_a   1.000
_cell.length_b   1.000
_cell.length_c   1.000
_cell.angle_alpha   90.00
_cell.angle_beta   90.00
_cell.angle_gamma   90.00
#
_symmetry.space_group_name_H-M   'P 1'
#
loop_
_entity.id
_entity.type
_entity.pdbx_description
1 polymer ?
#
loop_
_entity_poly.entity_id
_entity_poly.type
_entity_poly.pdbx_seq_one_letter_code
_entity_poly.pdbx_strand_id
1 'polypeptide(L)'
;TAGTGAENGPSATGPCYINSYQRGAQESVWETIPQPSTDLFNYGGTNGYLDLFVKDSSYAKQWKYTNAPDADARAVQAAYWALKWATAQGNASAVSASVAKAAKMGDYLRYAMFDRYFKQIGNCTSPTSCPAGSGRSSQHYLLG
;
A
#
# COMPACT_ATOMS: atom_id res chain seq x y z
N THR A 1 -1.35 12.67 15.56
CA THR A 1 -1.80 11.31 15.16
C THR A 1 -1.61 11.19 13.66
N ALA A 2 -1.07 10.08 13.15
CA ALA A 2 -1.08 9.84 11.70
C ALA A 2 -2.54 9.63 11.28
N GLY A 3 -3.21 10.72 10.90
CA GLY A 3 -4.57 10.70 10.37
C GLY A 3 -4.58 10.17 8.95
N THR A 4 -5.72 10.24 8.28
CA THR A 4 -5.86 9.71 6.91
C THR A 4 -5.17 10.59 5.84
N GLY A 5 -4.21 11.45 6.22
CA GLY A 5 -3.64 12.48 5.36
C GLY A 5 -4.56 13.66 5.06
N ALA A 6 -5.87 13.52 5.27
CA ALA A 6 -6.93 14.47 4.93
C ALA A 6 -6.91 14.95 3.46
N GLU A 7 -8.05 15.41 2.97
CA GLU A 7 -8.18 15.93 1.60
C GLU A 7 -7.78 17.42 1.58
N ASN A 8 -6.58 17.74 2.08
CA ASN A 8 -6.19 19.12 2.39
C ASN A 8 -5.95 19.99 1.14
N GLY A 9 -5.69 19.38 -0.02
CA GLY A 9 -5.44 20.07 -1.28
C GLY A 9 -4.04 20.70 -1.39
N PRO A 10 -3.73 21.32 -2.55
CA PRO A 10 -2.38 21.78 -2.90
C PRO A 10 -1.92 23.03 -2.15
N SER A 11 -2.84 23.80 -1.56
CA SER A 11 -2.51 25.01 -0.79
C SER A 11 -2.25 24.74 0.69
N ALA A 12 -2.37 23.49 1.14
CA ALA A 12 -2.17 23.14 2.53
C ALA A 12 -0.69 22.94 2.86
N THR A 13 -0.32 23.28 4.09
CA THR A 13 1.04 23.06 4.60
C THR A 13 1.26 21.57 4.90
N GLY A 14 2.32 21.00 4.34
CA GLY A 14 2.73 19.61 4.59
C GLY A 14 2.37 18.63 3.46
N PRO A 15 2.73 17.34 3.60
CA PRO A 15 2.47 16.35 2.58
C PRO A 15 0.98 16.02 2.46
N CYS A 16 0.50 15.85 1.22
CA CYS A 16 -0.80 15.29 0.92
C CYS A 16 -0.62 13.87 0.36
N TYR A 17 -1.36 12.89 0.89
CA TYR A 17 -1.35 11.54 0.34
C TYR A 17 -2.25 11.49 -0.89
N ILE A 18 -1.65 11.10 -2.02
CA ILE A 18 -2.31 10.98 -3.32
C ILE A 18 -2.04 9.60 -3.92
N ASN A 19 -2.82 9.25 -4.93
CA ASN A 19 -2.52 8.16 -5.84
C ASN A 19 -2.84 8.58 -7.29
N SER A 20 -2.36 7.81 -8.26
CA SER A 20 -2.57 8.04 -9.69
C SER A 20 -3.08 6.79 -10.40
N TYR A 21 -2.29 5.72 -10.47
CA TYR A 21 -2.61 4.50 -11.21
C TYR A 21 -3.81 3.75 -10.63
N GLN A 22 -4.85 3.53 -11.44
CA GLN A 22 -6.08 2.81 -11.05
C GLN A 22 -6.76 2.06 -12.22
N ARG A 23 -6.41 2.30 -13.49
CA ARG A 23 -7.17 1.83 -14.68
C ARG A 23 -6.46 0.76 -15.51
N GLY A 24 -5.53 0.02 -14.91
CA GLY A 24 -4.94 -1.18 -15.49
C GLY A 24 -3.69 -0.93 -16.32
N ALA A 25 -3.19 -1.99 -16.97
CA ALA A 25 -1.84 -2.03 -17.54
C ALA A 25 -1.59 -1.07 -18.72
N GLN A 26 -2.65 -0.53 -19.35
CA GLN A 26 -2.53 0.44 -20.44
C GLN A 26 -2.61 1.90 -19.95
N GLU A 27 -2.77 2.15 -18.65
CA GLU A 27 -2.72 3.50 -18.10
C GLU A 27 -1.26 3.90 -17.84
N SER A 28 -0.64 4.64 -18.76
CA SER A 28 0.68 5.21 -18.56
C SER A 28 0.67 6.38 -17.57
N VAL A 29 1.85 6.80 -17.13
CA VAL A 29 2.02 7.97 -16.25
C VAL A 29 1.37 9.24 -16.81
N TRP A 30 1.30 9.38 -18.13
CA TRP A 30 0.72 10.54 -18.83
C TRP A 30 -0.79 10.53 -18.89
N GLU A 31 -1.41 9.39 -18.57
CA GLU A 31 -2.85 9.18 -18.75
C GLU A 31 -3.61 9.14 -17.43
N THR A 32 -2.91 9.12 -16.29
CA THR A 32 -3.52 9.07 -14.95
C THR A 32 -4.33 10.33 -14.60
N ILE A 33 -5.22 10.19 -13.62
CA ILE A 33 -5.90 11.31 -12.96
C ILE A 33 -5.43 11.32 -11.50
N PRO A 34 -4.50 12.20 -11.09
CA PRO A 34 -4.06 12.31 -9.71
C PRO A 34 -5.24 12.61 -8.78
N GLN A 35 -5.38 11.80 -7.74
CA GLN A 35 -6.53 11.84 -6.83
C GLN A 35 -6.06 11.68 -5.37
N PRO A 36 -6.81 12.21 -4.39
CA PRO A 36 -6.42 12.12 -2.99
C PRO A 36 -6.62 10.69 -2.44
N SER A 37 -5.72 10.23 -1.57
CA SER A 37 -5.90 8.95 -0.87
C SER A 37 -7.13 8.95 0.04
N THR A 38 -7.44 10.10 0.66
CA THR A 38 -8.70 10.34 1.36
C THR A 38 -9.61 11.18 0.49
N ASP A 39 -10.74 10.62 0.09
CA ASP A 39 -11.73 11.27 -0.75
C ASP A 39 -12.96 11.63 0.09
N LEU A 40 -13.14 12.92 0.38
CA LEU A 40 -14.27 13.47 1.14
C LEU A 40 -15.27 14.21 0.24
N PHE A 41 -15.11 14.07 -1.08
CA PHE A 41 -15.87 14.74 -2.13
C PHE A 41 -15.67 16.25 -2.19
N ASN A 42 -14.53 16.77 -1.71
CA ASN A 42 -14.25 18.21 -1.80
C ASN A 42 -13.73 18.61 -3.18
N TYR A 43 -13.10 17.67 -3.91
CA TYR A 43 -12.61 17.86 -5.27
C TYR A 43 -13.12 16.77 -6.20
N GLY A 44 -12.99 16.96 -7.52
CA GLY A 44 -13.48 16.01 -8.52
C GLY A 44 -14.96 16.25 -8.86
N GLY A 45 -15.70 15.18 -9.09
CA GLY A 45 -17.14 15.21 -9.39
C GLY A 45 -18.03 15.06 -8.16
N THR A 46 -19.30 14.70 -8.37
CA THR A 46 -20.29 14.49 -7.30
C THR A 46 -19.86 13.45 -6.28
N ASN A 47 -19.15 12.40 -6.71
CA ASN A 47 -18.66 11.30 -5.89
C ASN A 47 -17.15 11.37 -5.64
N GLY A 48 -16.58 12.59 -5.69
CA GLY A 48 -15.14 12.77 -5.68
C GLY A 48 -14.51 12.24 -6.96
N TYR A 49 -13.54 11.34 -6.83
CA TYR A 49 -12.89 10.64 -7.94
C TYR A 49 -13.29 9.17 -8.03
N LEU A 50 -14.15 8.69 -7.12
CA LEU A 50 -14.37 7.25 -6.92
C LEU A 50 -15.02 6.56 -8.13
N ASP A 51 -15.98 7.22 -8.77
CA ASP A 51 -16.75 6.69 -9.89
C ASP A 51 -15.96 6.64 -11.22
N LEU A 52 -14.77 7.25 -11.27
CA LEU A 52 -13.82 7.07 -12.36
C LEU A 52 -13.16 5.68 -12.35
N PHE A 53 -13.10 5.03 -11.19
CA PHE A 53 -12.30 3.82 -10.99
C PHE A 53 -13.13 2.59 -10.63
N VAL A 54 -14.18 2.77 -9.83
CA VAL A 54 -15.04 1.67 -9.38
C VAL A 54 -16.49 2.05 -9.62
N LYS A 55 -17.19 1.22 -10.40
CA LYS A 55 -18.63 1.34 -10.57
C LYS A 55 -19.34 0.73 -9.37
N ASP A 56 -20.16 1.51 -8.70
CA ASP A 56 -21.00 1.06 -7.59
C ASP A 56 -22.39 1.70 -7.70
N SER A 57 -23.35 1.16 -6.94
CA SER A 57 -24.70 1.68 -6.76
C SER A 57 -24.75 2.96 -5.92
N SER A 58 -23.77 3.16 -5.04
CA SER A 58 -23.62 4.36 -4.21
C SER A 58 -22.17 4.57 -3.81
N TYR A 59 -21.81 5.80 -3.43
CA TYR A 59 -20.45 6.18 -3.10
C TYR A 59 -20.39 6.79 -1.70
N ALA A 60 -19.37 6.40 -0.93
CA ALA A 60 -19.11 6.90 0.42
C ALA A 60 -17.74 7.58 0.50
N LYS A 61 -17.68 8.65 1.30
CA LYS A 61 -16.42 9.29 1.69
C LYS A 61 -15.52 8.25 2.35
N GLN A 62 -14.28 8.15 1.90
CA GLN A 62 -13.42 7.01 2.25
C GLN A 62 -11.94 7.36 2.15
N TRP A 63 -11.10 6.41 2.56
CA TRP A 63 -9.65 6.51 2.43
C TRP A 63 -9.08 5.18 1.91
N LYS A 64 -8.05 5.28 1.08
CA LYS A 64 -7.34 4.14 0.49
C LYS A 64 -5.86 4.44 0.32
N TYR A 65 -5.02 3.46 0.64
CA TYR A 65 -3.57 3.52 0.48
C TYR A 65 -3.07 2.31 -0.29
N THR A 66 -1.94 2.50 -0.97
CA THR A 66 -1.26 1.43 -1.70
C THR A 66 0.16 1.33 -1.17
N ASN A 67 0.54 0.13 -0.74
CA ASN A 67 1.91 -0.15 -0.36
C ASN A 67 2.76 -0.33 -1.63
N ALA A 68 4.02 0.09 -1.56
CA ALA A 68 5.06 -0.28 -2.52
C ALA A 68 5.99 -1.28 -1.81
N PRO A 69 5.77 -2.59 -1.96
CA PRO A 69 6.44 -3.61 -1.14
C PRO A 69 7.96 -3.61 -1.27
N ASP A 70 8.47 -3.20 -2.43
CA ASP A 70 9.90 -3.04 -2.67
C ASP A 70 10.51 -1.96 -1.78
N ALA A 71 9.80 -0.85 -1.54
CA ALA A 71 10.26 0.25 -0.71
C ALA A 71 10.32 -0.14 0.77
N ASP A 72 9.26 -0.80 1.26
CA ASP A 72 9.21 -1.29 2.64
C ASP A 72 10.28 -2.38 2.86
N ALA A 73 10.43 -3.32 1.93
CA ALA A 73 11.49 -4.33 1.99
C ALA A 73 12.90 -3.69 2.00
N ARG A 74 13.12 -2.65 1.19
CA ARG A 74 14.38 -1.89 1.17
C ARG A 74 14.64 -1.17 2.50
N ALA A 75 13.60 -0.65 3.16
CA ALA A 75 13.73 -0.06 4.50
C ALA A 75 14.09 -1.11 5.56
N VAL A 76 13.49 -2.31 5.50
CA VAL A 76 13.87 -3.44 6.35
C VAL A 76 15.32 -3.86 6.10
N GLN A 77 15.74 -3.94 4.84
CA GLN A 77 17.12 -4.23 4.45
C GLN A 77 18.11 -3.18 5.00
N ALA A 78 17.77 -1.89 4.93
CA ALA A 78 18.59 -0.83 5.48
C ALA A 78 18.71 -0.93 7.02
N ALA A 79 17.62 -1.24 7.72
CA ALA A 79 17.62 -1.43 9.16
C ALA A 79 18.48 -2.63 9.59
N TYR A 80 18.51 -3.71 8.81
CA TYR A 80 19.42 -4.84 9.03
C TYR A 80 20.89 -4.39 9.02
N TRP A 81 21.30 -3.62 8.01
CA TRP A 81 22.67 -3.13 7.92
C TRP A 81 23.01 -2.15 9.03
N ALA A 82 22.10 -1.25 9.38
CA ALA A 82 22.27 -0.34 10.52
C ALA A 82 22.51 -1.10 11.82
N LEU A 83 21.74 -2.17 12.08
CA LEU A 83 21.95 -3.03 13.24
C LEU A 83 23.32 -3.72 13.21
N LYS A 84 23.72 -4.28 12.06
CA LYS A 84 25.03 -4.94 11.89
C LYS A 84 26.18 -3.98 12.20
N TRP A 85 26.17 -2.79 11.62
CA TRP A 85 27.23 -1.80 11.80
C TRP A 85 27.26 -1.24 13.22
N ALA A 86 26.10 -0.89 13.78
CA ALA A 86 26.02 -0.39 15.15
C ALA A 86 26.47 -1.45 16.17
N THR A 87 26.14 -2.72 15.94
CA THR A 87 26.62 -3.83 16.79
C THR A 87 28.14 -3.99 16.73
N ALA A 88 28.74 -3.92 15.53
CA ALA A 88 30.20 -3.99 15.37
C ALA A 88 30.93 -2.84 16.10
N GLN A 89 30.26 -1.70 16.28
CA GLN A 89 30.76 -0.54 17.02
C GLN A 89 30.44 -0.59 18.53
N GLY A 90 29.79 -1.66 19.03
CA GLY A 90 29.34 -1.75 20.42
C GLY A 90 28.19 -0.78 20.77
N ASN A 91 27.46 -0.27 19.78
CA ASN A 91 26.46 0.79 19.92
C ASN A 91 25.07 0.41 19.38
N ALA A 92 24.71 -0.88 19.42
CA ALA A 92 23.44 -1.38 18.90
C ALA A 92 22.21 -0.74 19.56
N SER A 93 22.31 -0.34 20.83
CA SER A 93 21.22 0.29 21.58
C SER A 93 20.74 1.59 20.93
N ALA A 94 21.63 2.36 20.29
CA ALA A 94 21.32 3.62 19.62
C ALA A 94 20.33 3.46 18.44
N VAL A 95 20.26 2.28 17.81
CA VAL A 95 19.38 2.03 16.65
C VAL A 95 18.19 1.13 16.97
N SER A 96 18.10 0.61 18.21
CA SER A 96 17.12 -0.40 18.63
C SER A 96 15.66 -0.02 18.33
N ALA A 97 15.26 1.24 18.56
CA ALA A 97 13.91 1.71 18.28
C ALA A 97 13.57 1.71 16.78
N SER A 98 14.53 2.06 15.92
CA SER A 98 14.35 2.03 14.46
C SER A 98 14.28 0.61 13.93
N VAL A 99 15.12 -0.29 14.47
CA VAL A 99 15.08 -1.72 14.16
C VAL A 99 13.73 -2.34 14.54
N ALA A 100 13.18 -2.00 15.71
CA ALA A 100 11.87 -2.47 16.13
C ALA A 100 10.75 -1.98 15.19
N LYS A 101 10.82 -0.74 14.71
CA LYS A 101 9.88 -0.22 13.69
C LYS A 101 10.01 -0.94 12.36
N ALA A 102 11.23 -1.23 11.90
CA ALA A 102 11.46 -2.00 10.68
C ALA A 102 10.95 -3.45 10.81
N ALA A 103 11.13 -4.09 11.97
CA ALA A 103 10.56 -5.41 12.23
C ALA A 103 9.02 -5.39 12.15
N LYS A 104 8.37 -4.37 12.75
CA LYS A 104 6.92 -4.18 12.62
C LYS A 104 6.49 -3.94 11.17
N MET A 105 7.23 -3.13 10.42
CA MET A 105 6.98 -2.92 8.98
C MET A 105 7.05 -4.25 8.20
N GLY A 106 8.09 -5.06 8.44
CA GLY A 106 8.21 -6.39 7.84
C GLY A 106 7.08 -7.35 8.20
N ASP A 107 6.48 -7.20 9.38
CA ASP A 107 5.32 -8.01 9.80
C ASP A 107 4.06 -7.65 9.00
N TYR A 108 3.78 -6.35 8.78
CA TYR A 108 2.68 -5.90 7.92
C TYR A 108 2.95 -6.16 6.42
N LEU A 109 4.22 -6.12 5.99
CA LEU A 109 4.63 -6.39 4.61
C LEU A 109 4.22 -7.80 4.13
N ARG A 110 3.89 -8.71 5.05
CA ARG A 110 3.32 -10.03 4.71
C ARG A 110 2.02 -9.95 3.91
N TYR A 111 1.29 -8.83 3.95
CA TYR A 111 0.13 -8.61 3.07
C TYR A 111 0.50 -8.66 1.58
N ALA A 112 1.71 -8.27 1.20
CA ALA A 112 2.19 -8.34 -0.18
C ALA A 112 2.43 -9.78 -0.67
N MET A 113 2.31 -10.79 0.20
CA MET A 113 2.54 -12.19 -0.15
C MET A 113 1.28 -12.94 -0.56
N PHE A 114 0.12 -12.30 -0.54
CA PHE A 114 -1.16 -12.91 -0.85
C PHE A 114 -1.66 -12.47 -2.23
N ASP A 115 -2.36 -13.39 -2.91
CA ASP A 115 -3.21 -13.02 -4.04
C ASP A 115 -4.13 -11.84 -3.67
N ARG A 116 -4.33 -10.91 -4.61
CA ARG A 116 -5.09 -9.65 -4.41
C ARG A 116 -6.46 -9.86 -3.78
N TYR A 117 -7.11 -10.99 -4.05
CA TYR A 117 -8.43 -11.35 -3.53
C TYR A 117 -8.41 -12.63 -2.69
N PHE A 118 -7.23 -13.00 -2.16
CA PHE A 118 -7.01 -14.22 -1.38
C PHE A 118 -7.48 -15.51 -2.08
N LYS A 119 -7.37 -15.58 -3.41
CA LYS A 119 -7.63 -16.81 -4.17
C LYS A 119 -6.51 -17.83 -3.95
N GLN A 120 -6.86 -19.11 -4.06
CA GLN A 120 -5.87 -20.19 -3.96
C GLN A 120 -4.84 -20.05 -5.09
N ILE A 121 -3.56 -20.16 -4.74
CA ILE A 121 -2.45 -20.10 -5.71
C ILE A 121 -2.39 -21.39 -6.53
N GLY A 122 -2.13 -21.23 -7.83
CA GLY A 122 -1.96 -22.33 -8.79
C GLY A 122 -3.17 -22.51 -9.70
N ASN A 123 -2.93 -22.51 -11.02
CA ASN A 123 -3.93 -22.73 -12.07
C ASN A 123 -5.20 -21.85 -11.94
N CYS A 124 -5.09 -20.67 -11.34
CA CYS A 124 -6.17 -19.70 -11.25
C CYS A 124 -6.20 -18.84 -12.53
N THR A 125 -7.04 -19.24 -13.50
CA THR A 125 -7.13 -18.60 -14.83
C THR A 125 -8.45 -17.90 -15.10
N SER A 126 -9.44 -18.03 -14.23
CA SER A 126 -10.76 -17.41 -14.39
C SER A 126 -11.26 -16.82 -13.07
N PRO A 127 -11.65 -15.53 -13.05
CA PRO A 127 -12.05 -14.85 -11.82
C PRO A 127 -13.32 -15.44 -11.18
N THR A 128 -14.17 -16.11 -11.96
CA THR A 128 -15.43 -16.71 -11.49
C THR A 128 -15.28 -18.15 -11.01
N SER A 129 -14.24 -18.88 -11.45
CA SER A 129 -14.04 -20.29 -11.08
C SER A 129 -12.85 -20.53 -10.15
N CYS A 130 -11.94 -19.56 -9.97
CA CYS A 130 -10.85 -19.71 -9.02
C CYS A 130 -11.38 -19.89 -7.59
N PRO A 131 -11.00 -20.98 -6.89
CA PRO A 131 -11.44 -21.20 -5.52
C PRO A 131 -10.83 -20.15 -4.58
N ALA A 132 -11.56 -19.82 -3.53
CA ALA A 132 -11.02 -19.02 -2.43
C ALA A 132 -9.93 -19.83 -1.70
N GLY A 133 -8.88 -19.15 -1.25
CA GLY A 133 -7.88 -19.76 -0.39
C GLY A 133 -8.38 -19.94 1.04
N SER A 134 -7.87 -20.96 1.72
CA SER A 134 -7.95 -21.13 3.17
C SER A 134 -6.56 -21.05 3.80
N GLY A 135 -6.44 -20.31 4.91
CA GLY A 135 -5.17 -20.11 5.61
C GLY A 135 -4.09 -19.53 4.71
N ARG A 136 -3.01 -20.28 4.48
CA ARG A 136 -1.86 -19.85 3.66
C ARG A 136 -1.91 -20.29 2.20
N SER A 137 -2.98 -20.96 1.75
CA SER A 137 -3.08 -21.44 0.37
C SER A 137 -3.21 -20.32 -0.68
N SER A 138 -3.50 -19.09 -0.24
CA SER A 138 -3.48 -17.89 -1.06
C SER A 138 -2.15 -17.12 -1.01
N GLN A 139 -1.13 -17.63 -0.31
CA GLN A 139 0.20 -17.02 -0.27
C GLN A 139 1.08 -17.55 -1.39
N HIS A 140 1.59 -16.65 -2.24
CA HIS A 140 2.62 -16.94 -3.22
C HIS A 140 4.04 -16.74 -2.67
N TYR A 141 4.19 -16.16 -1.46
CA TYR A 141 5.48 -15.95 -0.78
C TYR A 141 6.48 -15.07 -1.55
N LEU A 142 5.99 -14.22 -2.45
CA LEU A 142 6.74 -13.18 -3.15
C LEU A 142 6.27 -11.81 -2.67
N LEU A 143 7.03 -10.74 -2.98
CA LEU A 143 6.56 -9.37 -2.77
C LEU A 143 5.81 -8.93 -4.03
N GLY A 144 4.47 -9.06 -4.01
CA GLY A 144 3.56 -8.79 -5.13
C GLY A 144 2.81 -7.47 -5.05
#